data_AF-W9GDD1-F1
#
_entry.id   AF-W9GDD1-F1
#
_cell.length_a   1.000
_cell.length_b   1.000
_cell.length_c   1.000
_cell.angle_alpha   90.00
_cell.angle_beta   90.00
_cell.angle_gamma   90.00
#
_symmetry.space_group_name_H-M   'P 1'
#
loop_
_entity.id
_entity.type
_entity.pdbx_description
1 polymer ?
#
loop_
_entity_poly.entity_id
_entity_poly.type
_entity_poly.pdbx_seq_one_letter_code
_entity_poly.pdbx_strand_id
1 'polypeptide(L)' 'MTEFVDQIRTRVRDALEDLARARAAGDDYGAQIHTGELESFARLAAENGLRVPELEPFRAA' A
#
# COMPACT_ATOMS: atom_id res chain seq x y z
N MET A 1 6.77 17.87 -8.05
CA MET A 1 5.98 16.62 -8.24
C MET A 1 6.70 15.38 -7.71
N THR A 2 8.04 15.36 -7.63
CA THR A 2 8.81 14.25 -7.05
C THR A 2 8.49 13.98 -5.57
N GLU A 3 8.33 15.03 -4.75
CA GLU A 3 8.01 14.86 -3.32
C GLU A 3 6.74 14.04 -3.05
N PHE A 4 5.69 14.20 -3.86
CA PHE A 4 4.47 13.41 -3.72
C PHE A 4 4.71 11.93 -4.02
N VAL A 5 5.50 11.64 -5.06
CA VAL A 5 5.85 10.28 -5.46
C VAL A 5 6.73 9.60 -4.40
N ASP A 6 7.74 10.30 -3.90
CA ASP A 6 8.62 9.81 -2.83
C ASP A 6 7.85 9.56 -1.53
N GLN A 7 6.88 10.42 -1.23
CA GLN A 7 6.04 10.27 -0.05
C GLN A 7 5.05 9.10 -0.19
N ILE A 8 4.44 8.90 -1.37
CA ILE A 8 3.64 7.70 -1.65
C ILE A 8 4.48 6.44 -1.51
N ARG A 9 5.66 6.39 -2.12
CA ARG A 9 6.52 5.20 -2.07
C ARG A 9 6.93 4.83 -0.65
N THR A 10 7.24 5.84 0.16
CA THR A 10 7.55 5.63 1.58
C THR A 10 6.37 5.02 2.32
N ARG A 11 5.17 5.60 2.19
CA ARG A 11 3.97 5.07 2.84
C ARG A 11 3.56 3.68 2.37
N VAL A 12 3.73 3.40 1.08
CA VAL A 12 3.48 2.06 0.52
C VAL A 12 4.39 1.02 1.13
N ARG A 13 5.69 1.34 1.25
CA ARG A 13 6.65 0.45 1.90
C ARG A 13 6.30 0.22 3.37
N ASP A 14 6.01 1.28 4.10
CA ASP A 14 5.66 1.19 5.52
C ASP A 14 4.40 0.32 5.72
N ALA A 15 3.35 0.54 4.93
CA ALA A 15 2.12 -0.26 4.97
C ALA A 15 2.34 -1.73 4.56
N LEU A 16 3.27 -2.03 3.65
CA LEU A 16 3.64 -3.40 3.32
C LEU A 16 4.38 -4.09 4.48
N GLU A 17 5.26 -3.38 5.17
CA GLU A 17 5.96 -3.89 6.35
C GLU A 17 4.99 -4.12 7.52
N ASP A 18 4.03 -3.21 7.72
CA ASP A 18 2.96 -3.36 8.70
C ASP A 18 2.04 -4.54 8.36
N LEU A 19 1.63 -4.70 7.10
CA LEU A 19 0.85 -5.84 6.64
C LEU A 19 1.59 -7.17 6.88
N ALA A 20 2.89 -7.21 6.55
CA ALA A 20 3.71 -8.40 6.78
C ALA A 20 3.80 -8.74 8.28
N ARG A 21 3.96 -7.73 9.13
CA ARG A 21 3.98 -7.89 10.60
C ARG A 21 2.65 -8.37 11.15
N ALA A 22 1.53 -7.78 10.72
CA ALA A 22 0.20 -8.19 11.14
C ALA A 22 -0.08 -9.65 10.75
N ARG A 23 0.25 -10.05 9.51
CA ARG A 23 0.14 -11.44 9.06
C ARG A 23 1.01 -12.41 9.86
N ALA A 24 2.26 -12.03 10.16
CA ALA A 24 3.16 -12.85 10.96
C ALA A 24 2.69 -13.00 12.42
N ALA A 25 2.01 -11.99 12.96
CA ALA A 25 1.46 -12.00 14.31
C ALA A 25 0.10 -12.74 14.41
N GLY A 26 -0.51 -13.12 13.28
CA GLY A 26 -1.88 -13.62 13.26
C GLY A 26 -2.93 -12.54 13.58
N ASP A 27 -2.58 -11.27 13.38
CA ASP A 27 -3.50 -10.14 13.54
C ASP A 27 -4.30 -9.95 12.24
N ASP A 28 -5.40 -10.69 12.12
CA ASP A 28 -6.28 -10.65 10.95
C ASP A 28 -6.90 -9.26 10.74
N TYR A 29 -7.21 -8.55 11.84
CA TYR A 29 -7.79 -7.22 11.78
C TYR A 29 -6.77 -6.21 11.25
N GLY A 30 -5.56 -6.20 11.82
CA GLY A 30 -4.45 -5.36 11.33
C GLY A 30 -4.12 -5.66 9.87
N ALA A 31 -4.11 -6.93 9.48
CA ALA A 31 -3.89 -7.32 8.09
C ALA A 31 -4.97 -6.77 7.15
N GLN A 32 -6.23 -6.76 7.57
CA GLN A 32 -7.33 -6.17 6.79
C GLN A 32 -7.19 -4.65 6.66
N ILE A 33 -6.84 -3.96 7.74
CA ILE A 33 -6.61 -2.51 7.74
C ILE A 33 -5.51 -2.13 6.75
N HIS A 34 -4.33 -2.74 6.88
CA HIS A 34 -3.19 -2.40 6.00
C HIS A 34 -3.42 -2.81 4.54
N THR A 35 -4.22 -3.85 4.29
CA THR A 35 -4.64 -4.20 2.93
C THR A 35 -5.49 -3.08 2.32
N GLY A 36 -6.47 -2.54 3.04
CA GLY A 36 -7.29 -1.41 2.57
C GLY A 36 -6.53 -0.10 2.37
N GLU A 37 -5.49 0.15 3.18
CA GLU A 37 -4.57 1.27 2.96
C GLU A 37 -3.81 1.12 1.64
N LEU A 38 -3.29 -0.08 1.35
CA LEU A 38 -2.58 -0.38 0.11
C LEU A 38 -3.49 -0.27 -1.13
N GLU A 39 -4.74 -0.71 -1.05
CA GLU A 39 -5.75 -0.51 -2.09
C GLU A 39 -6.01 0.98 -2.36
N SER A 40 -6.08 1.78 -1.28
CA SER A 40 -6.25 3.24 -1.38
C SER A 40 -5.05 3.90 -2.08
N PHE A 41 -3.83 3.49 -1.73
CA PHE A 41 -2.63 3.96 -2.42
C PHE A 41 -2.58 3.49 -3.89
N ALA A 42 -3.04 2.28 -4.19
CA ALA A 42 -3.08 1.75 -5.55
C ALA A 42 -4.00 2.58 -6.45
N ARG A 43 -5.16 2.99 -5.92
CA ARG A 43 -6.09 3.91 -6.58
C ARG A 43 -5.47 5.29 -6.80
N LEU A 44 -4.89 5.87 -5.74
CA LEU A 44 -4.27 7.19 -5.82
C LEU A 44 -3.10 7.23 -6.83
N ALA A 45 -2.27 6.17 -6.86
CA ALA A 45 -1.20 6.04 -7.83
C ALA A 45 -1.76 5.96 -9.26
N ALA A 46 -2.82 5.18 -9.49
CA ALA A 46 -3.47 5.08 -10.79
C ALA A 46 -4.06 6.42 -11.27
N GLU A 47 -4.76 7.15 -10.40
CA GLU A 47 -5.33 8.48 -10.69
C GLU A 47 -4.27 9.50 -11.09
N ASN A 48 -3.06 9.38 -10.54
CA ASN A 48 -1.94 10.27 -10.83
C ASN A 48 -1.03 9.75 -11.97
N GLY A 49 -1.40 8.64 -12.64
CA GLY A 49 -0.60 8.04 -13.71
C GLY A 49 0.72 7.43 -13.24
N LEU A 50 0.86 7.15 -11.94
CA LEU A 50 2.04 6.56 -11.33
C LEU A 50 1.96 5.04 -11.39
N ARG A 51 3.06 4.40 -11.80
CA ARG A 51 3.23 2.95 -11.69
C ARG A 51 4.09 2.62 -10.47
N VAL A 52 3.50 1.84 -9.57
CA VAL A 52 4.15 1.33 -8.36
C VAL A 52 3.97 -0.18 -8.38
N PRO A 53 5.00 -0.96 -8.79
CA PRO A 53 4.92 -2.41 -8.93
C PRO A 53 4.43 -3.12 -7.66
N GLU A 54 4.77 -2.59 -6.50
CA GLU A 54 4.42 -3.14 -5.19
C GLU A 54 2.92 -3.06 -4.90
N LEU A 55 2.19 -2.17 -5.59
CA LEU A 55 0.75 -1.98 -5.45
C LEU A 55 -0.09 -2.79 -6.45
N GLU A 56 0.54 -3.42 -7.45
CA GLU A 56 -0.18 -4.24 -8.44
C GLU A 56 -1.10 -5.32 -7.83
N PRO A 57 -0.71 -6.02 -6.73
CA PRO A 57 -1.61 -6.97 -6.08
C PRO A 57 -2.89 -6.34 -5.50
N PHE A 58 -2.86 -5.04 -5.19
CA PHE A 58 -3.92 -4.30 -4.50
C PHE A 58 -4.76 -3.45 -5.47
N ARG A 59 -4.53 -3.57 -6.78
CA ARG A 59 -5.30 -2.85 -7.82
C ARG A 59 -6.62 -3.50 -8.19
N ALA A 60 -6.76 -4.80 -7.93
CA ALA A 60 -7.86 -5.63 -8.42
C ALA A 60 -8.82 -6.11 -7.32
N ALA A 61 -8.64 -5.62 -6.09
CA ALA A 61 -9.49 -5.94 -4.94
C ALA A 61 -10.69 -4.97 -4.84
#